data_AF-A0A9E1SRX8-F1
#
_entry.id   AF-A0A9E1SRX8-F1
#
_cell.length_a   1.000
_cell.length_b   1.000
_cell.length_c   1.000
_cell.angle_alpha   90.00
_cell.angle_beta   90.00
_cell.angle_gamma   90.00
#
_symmetry.space_group_name_H-M   'P 1'
#
loop_
_entity.id
_entity.type
_entity.pdbx_description
1 polymer ?
#
loop_
_entity_poly.entity_id
_entity_poly.type
_entity_poly.pdbx_seq_one_letter_code
_entity_poly.pdbx_strand_id
1 'polypeptide(L)'
;MREKELRLALVCFGGVSLAIYMHGVSKEILKLARASKAIHVSPDLTHTSRHTYTYPNKNVTDIPDTELVYFEILKSFSPELDLR
;
A
#
# COMPACT_ATOMS: atom_id res chain seq x y z
N MET A 1 -2.00 16.95 -19.07
CA MET A 1 -2.81 16.25 -18.06
C MET A 1 -2.15 16.52 -16.72
N ARG A 2 -2.90 16.93 -15.68
CA ARG A 2 -2.32 17.38 -14.41
C ARG A 2 -2.26 16.19 -13.47
N GLU A 3 -1.04 15.70 -13.23
CA GLU A 3 -0.74 14.73 -12.18
C GLU A 3 -1.41 15.19 -10.86
N LYS A 4 -2.23 14.32 -10.28
CA LYS A 4 -2.90 14.54 -8.99
C LYS A 4 -2.17 13.72 -7.92
N GLU A 5 -1.84 14.38 -6.82
CA GLU A 5 -1.26 13.75 -5.63
C GLU A 5 -2.31 13.70 -4.52
N LEU A 6 -2.59 12.51 -3.98
CA LEU A 6 -3.44 12.33 -2.80
C LEU A 6 -2.56 12.21 -1.55
N ARG A 7 -2.70 13.13 -0.61
CA ARG A 7 -1.99 13.11 0.68
C ARG A 7 -2.95 12.77 1.80
N LEU A 8 -2.65 11.71 2.55
CA LEU A 8 -3.44 11.27 3.69
C LEU A 8 -2.74 11.64 4.99
N ALA A 9 -3.49 12.20 5.94
CA ALA A 9 -3.04 12.40 7.30
C ALA A 9 -3.68 11.34 8.21
N LEU A 10 -2.85 10.66 9.01
CA LEU A 10 -3.30 9.65 9.99
C LEU A 10 -3.08 10.19 11.40
N VAL A 11 -4.13 10.22 12.21
CA VAL A 11 -4.04 10.59 13.63
C VAL A 11 -4.29 9.35 14.49
N CYS A 12 -3.23 8.84 15.11
CA CYS A 12 -3.31 7.71 16.03
C CYS A 12 -3.63 8.21 17.44
N PHE A 13 -4.92 8.36 17.76
CA PHE A 13 -5.37 8.80 19.09
C PHE A 13 -5.71 7.64 20.02
N GLY A 14 -5.25 7.70 21.27
CA GLY A 14 -5.54 6.71 22.30
C GLY A 14 -4.42 6.57 23.34
N GLY A 15 -4.60 5.67 24.31
CA GLY A 15 -3.58 5.25 25.28
C GLY A 15 -3.05 3.84 25.01
N VAL A 16 -2.19 3.33 25.89
CA VAL A 16 -1.54 2.01 25.76
C VAL A 16 -2.54 0.88 25.45
N SER A 17 -3.71 0.87 26.10
CA SER A 17 -4.74 -0.15 25.90
C SER A 17 -5.30 -0.22 24.48
N LEU A 18 -5.22 0.88 23.71
CA LEU A 18 -5.72 0.95 22.34
C LEU A 18 -4.60 0.77 21.29
N ALA A 19 -3.33 0.74 21.73
CA ALA A 19 -2.18 0.65 20.83
C ALA A 19 -2.18 -0.64 19.99
N ILE A 20 -2.77 -1.72 20.50
CA ILE A 20 -2.89 -2.98 19.74
C ILE A 20 -3.77 -2.84 18.49
N TYR A 21 -4.80 -1.99 18.53
CA TYR A 21 -5.62 -1.68 17.35
C TYR A 21 -4.87 -0.79 16.37
N MET A 22 -4.06 0.15 16.88
CA MET A 22 -3.20 1.00 16.04
C MET A 22 -2.17 0.18 15.28
N HIS A 23 -1.69 -0.94 15.83
CA HIS A 23 -0.79 -1.84 15.10
C HIS A 23 -1.46 -2.39 13.84
N GLY A 24 -2.70 -2.88 13.94
CA GLY A 24 -3.47 -3.36 12.79
C GLY A 24 -3.68 -2.28 11.73
N VAL A 25 -4.15 -1.10 12.15
CA VAL A 25 -4.34 0.06 11.25
C VAL A 25 -3.02 0.44 10.57
N SER A 26 -1.92 0.48 11.32
CA SER A 26 -0.60 0.83 10.77
C SER A 26 -0.11 -0.21 9.77
N LYS A 27 -0.39 -1.51 9.98
CA LYS A 27 -0.09 -2.54 8.98
C LYS A 27 -0.86 -2.31 7.69
N GLU A 28 -2.16 -2.04 7.75
CA GLU A 28 -2.97 -1.80 6.55
C GLU A 28 -2.53 -0.54 5.79
N ILE A 29 -2.16 0.53 6.49
CA ILE A 29 -1.61 1.74 5.87
C ILE A 29 -0.26 1.45 5.18
N LEU A 30 0.60 0.63 5.80
CA LEU A 30 1.84 0.18 5.16
C LEU A 30 1.56 -0.64 3.89
N LYS A 31 0.58 -1.53 3.92
CA LYS A 31 0.17 -2.33 2.76
C LYS A 31 -0.40 -1.48 1.63
N LEU A 32 -1.22 -0.47 1.95
CA LEU A 32 -1.68 0.52 0.97
C LEU A 32 -0.51 1.26 0.30
N ALA A 33 0.47 1.70 1.09
CA ALA A 33 1.67 2.36 0.56
C ALA A 33 2.49 1.43 -0.35
N ARG A 34 2.59 0.14 -0.01
CA ARG A 34 3.22 -0.87 -0.88
C ARG A 34 2.45 -1.04 -2.18
N ALA A 35 1.14 -1.11 -2.15
CA ALA A 35 0.28 -1.21 -3.32
C ALA A 35 0.44 0.00 -4.24
N SER A 36 0.47 1.21 -3.69
CA SER A 36 0.78 2.45 -4.42
C SER A 36 2.14 2.35 -5.11
N LYS A 37 3.22 2.01 -4.39
CA LYS A 37 4.55 1.79 -5.00
C LYS A 37 4.49 0.75 -6.13
N ALA A 38 3.73 -0.31 -5.94
CA ALA A 38 3.55 -1.38 -6.89
C ALA A 38 3.00 -0.90 -8.24
N ILE A 39 2.07 0.07 -8.25
CA ILE A 39 1.50 0.69 -9.46
C ILE A 39 2.57 1.41 -10.27
N HIS A 40 3.40 2.21 -9.59
CA HIS A 40 4.46 2.97 -10.27
C HIS A 40 5.58 2.07 -10.82
N VAL A 41 5.75 0.86 -10.27
CA VAL A 41 6.71 -0.12 -10.79
C VAL A 41 6.19 -0.79 -12.06
N SER A 42 4.94 -1.27 -12.04
CA SER A 42 4.31 -1.90 -13.21
C SER A 42 2.79 -1.97 -13.04
N PRO A 43 2.01 -1.69 -14.10
CA PRO A 43 0.56 -1.88 -14.11
C PRO A 43 0.15 -3.35 -14.32
N ASP A 44 1.09 -4.23 -14.66
CA ASP A 44 0.82 -5.64 -14.91
C ASP A 44 0.51 -6.41 -13.61
N LEU A 45 -0.50 -7.28 -13.69
CA LEU A 45 -0.95 -8.13 -12.59
C LEU A 45 0.02 -9.27 -12.30
N THR A 46 0.80 -9.71 -13.29
CA THR A 46 1.73 -10.85 -13.15
C THR A 46 3.13 -10.44 -12.67
N HIS A 47 3.33 -9.17 -12.38
CA HIS A 47 4.64 -8.65 -11.96
C HIS A 47 5.08 -9.25 -10.62
N THR A 48 6.37 -9.55 -10.47
CA THR A 48 6.94 -10.25 -9.29
C THR A 48 6.63 -9.59 -7.96
N SER A 49 6.48 -8.27 -7.92
CA SER A 49 6.08 -7.52 -6.72
C SER A 49 4.66 -7.80 -6.23
N ARG A 50 3.85 -8.59 -6.94
CA ARG A 50 2.53 -9.10 -6.51
C ARG A 50 2.63 -10.44 -5.80
N HIS A 51 3.79 -11.10 -5.89
CA HIS A 51 4.02 -12.41 -5.31
C HIS A 51 4.94 -12.34 -4.08
N THR A 52 5.85 -11.38 -4.03
CA THR A 52 6.80 -11.25 -2.91
C THR A 52 7.24 -9.82 -2.71
N TYR A 53 7.39 -9.41 -1.45
CA TYR A 53 8.02 -8.13 -1.10
C TYR A 53 9.52 -8.30 -0.86
N THR A 54 10.33 -7.45 -1.47
CA THR A 54 11.78 -7.41 -1.23
C THR A 54 12.10 -6.39 -0.15
N TYR A 55 12.56 -6.87 1.01
CA TYR A 55 13.10 -6.02 2.06
C TYR A 55 14.61 -5.81 1.89
N PRO A 56 15.17 -4.73 2.49
CA PRO A 56 16.62 -4.56 2.57
C PRO A 56 17.31 -5.75 3.27
N ASN A 57 16.65 -6.33 4.27
CA ASN A 57 17.09 -7.58 4.89
C ASN A 57 16.54 -8.78 4.09
N LYS A 58 17.43 -9.50 3.40
CA LYS A 58 17.08 -10.67 2.57
C LYS A 58 16.50 -11.86 3.37
N ASN A 59 16.72 -11.88 4.68
CA ASN A 59 16.19 -12.92 5.56
C ASN A 59 14.73 -12.63 5.98
N VAL A 60 14.22 -11.43 5.69
CA VAL A 60 12.82 -11.07 5.92
C VAL A 60 12.10 -11.23 4.59
N THR A 61 11.13 -12.13 4.55
CA THR A 61 10.23 -12.29 3.43
C THR A 61 8.80 -12.01 3.89
N ASP A 62 7.99 -11.48 2.98
CA ASP A 62 6.57 -11.23 3.22
C ASP A 62 5.83 -11.43 1.91
N ILE A 63 4.64 -12.00 2.01
CA ILE A 63 3.77 -12.31 0.88
C ILE A 63 2.67 -11.26 0.87
N PRO A 64 2.39 -10.61 -0.27
CA PRO A 64 1.28 -9.66 -0.37
C PRO A 64 -0.05 -10.29 0.06
N ASP A 65 -0.83 -9.58 0.89
CA ASP A 65 -2.22 -9.93 1.23
C ASP A 65 -3.21 -8.86 0.70
N THR A 66 -3.66 -7.91 1.52
CA THR A 66 -4.57 -6.82 1.20
C THR A 66 -3.90 -5.79 0.31
N GLU A 67 -2.58 -5.81 0.18
CA GLU A 67 -1.86 -5.09 -0.88
C GLU A 67 -2.47 -5.33 -2.27
N LEU A 68 -2.90 -6.56 -2.56
CA LEU A 68 -3.49 -6.90 -3.86
C LEU A 68 -4.85 -6.23 -4.05
N VAL A 69 -5.65 -6.20 -2.99
CA VAL A 69 -6.95 -5.51 -2.99
C VAL A 69 -6.75 -4.00 -3.15
N TYR A 70 -5.81 -3.41 -2.41
CA TYR A 70 -5.49 -1.99 -2.53
C TYR A 70 -4.94 -1.65 -3.92
N PHE A 71 -4.13 -2.53 -4.51
CA PHE A 71 -3.63 -2.36 -5.86
C PHE A 71 -4.77 -2.29 -6.88
N GLU A 72 -5.72 -3.21 -6.80
CA GLU A 72 -6.89 -3.23 -7.70
C GLU A 72 -7.74 -1.96 -7.56
N ILE A 73 -7.98 -1.51 -6.32
CA ILE A 73 -8.73 -0.29 -6.03
C ILE A 73 -8.01 0.94 -6.62
N LEU A 74 -6.71 1.08 -6.37
CA LEU A 74 -5.96 2.22 -6.88
C LEU A 74 -5.86 2.18 -8.41
N LYS A 75 -5.73 0.99 -9.01
CA LYS A 75 -5.73 0.80 -10.47
C LYS A 75 -7.09 1.16 -11.09
N SER A 76 -8.20 0.87 -10.41
CA SER A 76 -9.54 1.22 -10.91
C SER A 76 -9.79 2.73 -10.89
N PHE A 77 -9.16 3.48 -10.00
CA PHE A 77 -9.22 4.94 -9.96
C PHE A 77 -8.27 5.64 -10.94
N SER A 78 -7.22 4.97 -11.40
CA SER A 78 -6.20 5.54 -12.30
C SER A 78 -6.74 6.16 -13.61
N PRO A 79 -7.80 5.65 -14.27
CA PRO A 79 -8.34 6.27 -15.48
C PRO A 79 -8.99 7.64 -15.23
N GLU A 80 -9.54 7.86 -14.04
CA GLU A 80 -10.28 9.08 -13.67
C GLU A 80 -9.40 10.10 -12.93
N LEU A 81 -8.52 9.57 -12.06
CA LEU A 81 -7.51 10.34 -11.39
C LEU A 81 -6.16 9.95 -11.99
N ASP A 82 -5.59 10.88 -12.75
CA ASP A 82 -4.20 10.88 -13.23
C ASP A 82 -3.23 10.88 -12.04
N LEU A 83 -3.25 9.80 -11.26
CA LEU A 83 -2.58 9.63 -9.98
C LEU A 83 -1.09 9.44 -10.22
N ARG A 84 -0.31 10.33 -9.61
CA ARG A 84 1.15 10.26 -9.65
C ARG A 84 1.70 9.21 -8.71
#